data_AF-A0AAE0NLF1-F1
#
_entry.id   AF-A0AAE0NLF1-F1
#
_cell.length_a   1.000
_cell.length_b   1.000
_cell.length_c   1.000
_cell.angle_alpha   90.00
_cell.angle_beta   90.00
_cell.angle_gamma   90.00
#
_symmetry.space_group_name_H-M   'P 1'
#
loop_
_entity.id
_entity.type
_entity.pdbx_description
1 polymer ?
#
loop_
_entity_poly.entity_id
_entity_poly.type
_entity_poly.pdbx_seq_one_letter_code
_entity_poly.pdbx_strand_id
1 'polypeptide(L)'
;MAAMAGSSNTASGNGNGNGGSTEERLPMPSNNPLPLSASQEAQVRDIFYARVRSKCADEIKAFADCALGRTFSAPFLCRPPLHVMNSCMKSHATPAEQDAAREDWFAQRAQRARERERKGRRKAEQEAFLREWWGLPEKDRDEARREMEKLKRGERMGGFLGPNRRRIIERGVAVLDDEGERMIGKKDGEDSGTARR
;
A
#
# COMPACT_ATOMS: atom_id res chain seq x y z
N MET A 1 -39.23 -52.37 8.11
CA MET A 1 -40.47 -51.91 7.43
C MET A 1 -40.61 -50.43 7.77
N ALA A 2 -40.58 -49.44 6.89
CA ALA A 2 -40.75 -49.38 5.45
C ALA A 2 -39.84 -48.29 4.85
N ALA A 3 -39.33 -48.55 3.65
CA ALA A 3 -38.88 -47.55 2.70
C ALA A 3 -40.08 -47.09 1.86
N MET A 4 -40.17 -45.82 1.44
CA MET A 4 -40.83 -45.41 0.18
C MET A 4 -40.27 -44.06 -0.33
N ALA A 5 -40.04 -44.02 -1.65
CA ALA A 5 -39.76 -42.92 -2.60
C ALA A 5 -40.32 -41.53 -2.22
N GLY A 6 -39.77 -40.37 -2.62
CA GLY A 6 -39.10 -40.01 -3.87
C GLY A 6 -39.98 -39.03 -4.66
N SER A 7 -39.55 -37.78 -4.86
CA SER A 7 -39.93 -36.93 -6.01
C SER A 7 -39.06 -35.68 -6.09
N SER A 8 -38.35 -35.61 -7.21
CA SER A 8 -37.53 -34.52 -7.71
C SER A 8 -38.37 -33.29 -8.01
N ASN A 9 -37.91 -32.10 -7.61
CA ASN A 9 -38.29 -30.87 -8.28
C ASN A 9 -37.04 -30.08 -8.66
N THR A 10 -36.73 -30.19 -9.94
CA THR A 10 -35.86 -29.30 -10.71
C THR A 10 -36.46 -27.90 -10.74
N ALA A 11 -35.82 -26.96 -10.07
CA ALA A 11 -35.97 -25.54 -10.37
C ALA A 11 -34.64 -25.02 -10.91
N SER A 12 -34.61 -24.86 -12.23
CA SER A 12 -33.62 -24.07 -12.95
C SER A 12 -33.58 -22.66 -12.37
N GLY A 13 -32.43 -22.31 -11.80
CA GLY A 13 -32.07 -20.95 -11.43
C GLY A 13 -30.68 -20.65 -11.98
N ASN A 14 -30.62 -20.32 -13.26
CA ASN A 14 -29.41 -19.84 -13.94
C ASN A 14 -29.06 -18.46 -13.38
N GLY A 15 -28.25 -18.42 -12.32
CA GLY A 15 -27.75 -17.20 -11.69
C GLY A 15 -26.24 -17.12 -11.87
N ASN A 16 -25.82 -16.68 -13.05
CA ASN A 16 -24.44 -16.33 -13.35
C ASN A 16 -24.04 -15.09 -12.52
N GLY A 17 -23.61 -15.30 -11.28
CA GLY A 17 -23.11 -14.27 -10.37
C GLY A 17 -21.60 -14.36 -10.27
N ASN A 18 -20.91 -13.77 -11.25
CA ASN A 18 -19.46 -13.60 -11.25
C ASN A 18 -19.04 -12.73 -10.05
N GLY A 19 -18.77 -13.35 -8.91
CA GLY A 19 -18.36 -12.72 -7.65
C GLY A 19 -16.89 -12.32 -7.64
N GLY A 20 -16.42 -11.69 -8.71
CA GLY A 20 -15.16 -10.96 -8.70
C GLY A 20 -15.38 -9.65 -7.94
N SER A 21 -15.00 -9.61 -6.67
CA SER A 21 -14.92 -8.36 -5.91
C SER A 21 -13.97 -7.40 -6.62
N THR A 22 -14.50 -6.52 -7.45
CA THR A 22 -13.89 -5.22 -7.74
C THR A 22 -13.75 -4.53 -6.40
N GLU A 23 -12.61 -4.74 -5.75
CA GLU A 23 -12.19 -3.86 -4.67
C GLU A 23 -12.28 -2.44 -5.22
N GLU A 24 -13.10 -1.63 -4.56
CA GLU A 24 -13.35 -0.24 -4.89
C GLU A 24 -12.00 0.49 -4.86
N ARG A 25 -11.35 0.57 -6.02
CA ARG A 25 -10.06 1.22 -6.19
C ARG A 25 -10.23 2.65 -5.76
N LEU A 26 -9.63 2.99 -4.62
CA LEU A 26 -9.67 4.34 -4.09
C LEU A 26 -9.11 5.28 -5.17
N PRO A 27 -9.73 6.44 -5.41
CA PRO A 27 -9.22 7.42 -6.35
C PRO A 27 -7.83 7.85 -5.88
N MET A 28 -6.78 7.36 -6.57
CA MET A 28 -5.41 7.71 -6.22
C MET A 28 -5.16 9.17 -6.65
N PRO A 29 -4.61 10.04 -5.78
CA PRO A 29 -4.31 11.41 -6.16
C PRO A 29 -3.14 11.47 -7.14
N SER A 30 -3.47 11.68 -8.41
CA SER A 30 -2.59 11.87 -9.58
C SER A 30 -1.72 10.68 -9.99
N ASN A 31 -1.59 10.48 -11.31
CA ASN A 31 -0.77 9.45 -11.95
C ASN A 31 0.75 9.67 -11.80
N ASN A 32 1.17 10.68 -11.03
CA ASN A 32 2.58 10.89 -10.70
C ASN A 32 2.89 10.12 -9.41
N PRO A 33 3.76 9.10 -9.43
CA PRO A 33 3.98 8.26 -8.27
C PRO A 33 4.51 9.09 -7.10
N LEU A 34 3.75 9.10 -6.01
CA LEU A 34 4.20 9.70 -4.76
C LEU A 34 5.56 9.09 -4.38
N PRO A 35 6.58 9.91 -4.05
CA PRO A 35 7.88 9.38 -3.65
C PRO A 35 7.72 8.64 -2.33
N LEU A 36 7.78 7.31 -2.39
CA LEU A 36 7.70 6.43 -1.24
C LEU A 36 9.09 6.33 -0.58
N SER A 37 9.13 6.08 0.73
CA SER A 37 10.41 5.75 1.38
C SER A 37 10.91 4.39 0.88
N ALA A 38 12.23 4.16 0.89
CA ALA A 38 12.82 2.90 0.41
C ALA A 38 12.18 1.63 1.04
N SER A 39 11.82 1.69 2.32
CA SER A 39 11.11 0.60 3.02
C SER A 39 9.67 0.37 2.53
N GLN A 40 8.98 1.41 2.07
CA GLN A 40 7.62 1.32 1.52
C GLN A 40 7.67 0.75 0.10
N GLU A 41 8.67 1.13 -0.69
CA GLU A 41 8.88 0.56 -2.01
C GLU A 41 9.24 -0.93 -1.95
N ALA A 42 9.97 -1.38 -0.92
CA ALA A 42 10.21 -2.80 -0.69
C ALA A 42 8.90 -3.57 -0.48
N GLN A 43 7.97 -3.04 0.33
CA GLN A 43 6.66 -3.68 0.54
C GLN A 43 5.80 -3.72 -0.73
N VAL A 44 5.86 -2.67 -1.56
CA VAL A 44 5.20 -2.66 -2.87
C VAL A 44 5.82 -3.73 -3.78
N ARG A 45 7.15 -3.87 -3.79
CA ARG A 45 7.85 -4.91 -4.56
C ARG A 45 7.46 -6.31 -4.11
N ASP A 46 7.23 -6.53 -2.82
CA ASP A 46 6.77 -7.82 -2.32
C ASP A 46 5.38 -8.18 -2.86
N ILE A 47 4.44 -7.24 -2.85
CA ILE A 47 3.09 -7.42 -3.45
C ILE A 47 3.19 -7.65 -4.95
N PHE A 48 4.04 -6.87 -5.64
CA PHE A 48 4.29 -7.05 -7.07
C PHE A 48 4.82 -8.45 -7.39
N TYR A 49 5.85 -8.91 -6.69
CA TYR A 49 6.39 -10.25 -6.92
C TYR A 49 5.40 -11.34 -6.53
N ALA A 50 4.56 -11.13 -5.51
CA ALA A 50 3.49 -12.08 -5.18
C ALA A 50 2.49 -12.25 -6.34
N ARG A 51 2.09 -11.17 -7.02
CA ARG A 51 1.23 -11.25 -8.20
C ARG A 51 1.89 -11.86 -9.42
N VAL A 52 3.15 -11.51 -9.67
CA VAL A 52 3.88 -12.11 -10.80
C VAL A 52 4.02 -13.62 -10.57
N ARG A 53 4.29 -14.04 -9.33
CA ARG A 53 4.36 -15.46 -8.97
C ARG A 53 3.01 -16.16 -9.04
N SER A 54 1.90 -15.50 -8.74
CA SER A 54 0.58 -16.12 -8.89
C SER A 54 0.19 -16.36 -10.36
N LYS A 55 0.64 -15.48 -11.27
CA LYS A 55 0.46 -15.66 -12.73
C LYS A 55 1.36 -16.76 -13.31
N CYS A 56 2.57 -16.93 -12.78
CA CYS A 56 3.54 -17.94 -13.21
C CYS A 56 3.55 -19.20 -12.32
N ALA A 57 2.43 -19.52 -11.64
CA ALA A 57 2.40 -20.58 -10.64
C ALA A 57 2.77 -21.97 -11.21
N ASP A 58 2.35 -22.27 -12.44
CA ASP A 58 2.62 -23.56 -13.07
C ASP A 58 4.11 -23.76 -13.37
N GLU A 59 4.78 -22.73 -13.88
CA GLU A 59 6.22 -22.76 -14.17
C GLU A 59 7.06 -22.83 -12.89
N ILE A 60 6.62 -22.12 -11.84
CA ILE A 60 7.26 -22.19 -10.52
C ILE A 60 7.12 -23.60 -9.95
N LYS A 61 5.96 -24.24 -10.13
CA LYS A 61 5.72 -25.61 -9.68
C LYS A 61 6.60 -26.61 -10.43
N ALA A 62 6.73 -26.48 -11.75
CA ALA A 62 7.61 -27.33 -12.54
C ALA A 62 9.08 -27.21 -12.11
N PHE A 63 9.54 -25.99 -11.79
CA PHE A 63 10.87 -25.78 -11.21
C PHE A 63 11.00 -26.39 -9.81
N ALA A 64 9.99 -26.20 -8.96
CA ALA A 64 9.96 -26.76 -7.61
C ALA A 64 10.04 -28.29 -7.64
N ASP A 65 9.22 -28.94 -8.47
CA ASP A 65 9.19 -30.40 -8.62
C ASP A 65 10.55 -30.96 -9.08
N CYS A 66 11.28 -30.24 -9.95
CA CYS A 66 12.65 -30.62 -10.32
C CYS A 66 13.64 -30.45 -9.15
N ALA A 67 13.48 -29.39 -8.36
CA ALA A 67 14.36 -29.04 -7.25
C ALA A 67 14.09 -29.86 -5.97
N LEU A 68 12.92 -30.51 -5.85
CA LEU A 68 12.59 -31.40 -4.73
C LEU A 68 13.65 -32.52 -4.64
N GLY A 69 14.44 -32.51 -3.57
CA GLY A 69 15.48 -33.49 -3.31
C GLY A 69 16.84 -33.22 -3.97
N ARG A 70 17.03 -32.09 -4.67
CA ARG A 70 18.30 -31.72 -5.34
C ARG A 70 18.80 -30.37 -4.85
N THR A 71 19.40 -30.29 -3.67
CA THR A 71 19.87 -29.01 -3.11
C THR A 71 21.13 -28.47 -3.79
N PHE A 72 22.11 -29.34 -4.04
CA PHE A 72 23.42 -28.94 -4.60
C PHE A 72 23.47 -28.95 -6.13
N SER A 73 22.70 -29.84 -6.77
CA SER A 73 22.76 -30.06 -8.21
C SER A 73 21.59 -29.40 -8.99
N ALA A 74 20.60 -28.82 -8.28
CA ALA A 74 19.50 -28.05 -8.88
C ALA A 74 19.92 -26.98 -9.91
N PRO A 75 20.93 -26.11 -9.67
CA PRO A 75 21.25 -25.05 -10.63
C PRO A 75 21.76 -25.57 -11.98
N PHE A 76 22.22 -26.83 -12.03
CA PHE A 76 22.69 -27.48 -13.25
C PHE A 76 21.60 -28.34 -13.90
N LEU A 77 20.97 -29.25 -13.14
CA LEU A 77 19.98 -30.18 -13.69
C LEU A 77 18.61 -29.52 -13.93
N CYS A 78 18.21 -28.58 -13.07
CA CYS A 78 16.93 -27.86 -13.18
C CYS A 78 17.07 -26.53 -13.93
N ARG A 79 18.13 -26.37 -14.71
CA ARG A 79 18.37 -25.17 -15.51
C ARG A 79 17.30 -24.93 -16.58
N PRO A 80 16.79 -25.94 -17.30
CA PRO A 80 15.71 -25.74 -18.26
C PRO A 80 14.42 -25.17 -17.63
N PRO A 81 13.81 -25.78 -16.58
CA PRO A 81 12.60 -25.21 -15.97
C PRO A 81 12.88 -23.86 -15.30
N LEU A 82 14.09 -23.63 -14.77
CA LEU A 82 14.49 -22.32 -14.25
C LEU A 82 14.43 -21.21 -15.33
N HIS A 83 14.85 -21.50 -16.56
CA HIS A 83 14.78 -20.53 -17.65
C HIS A 83 13.34 -20.22 -18.06
N VAL A 84 12.47 -21.24 -18.14
CA VAL A 84 11.06 -21.06 -18.48
C VAL A 84 10.35 -20.21 -17.42
N MET A 85 10.52 -20.55 -16.14
CA MET A 85 9.99 -19.77 -15.01
C MET A 85 10.45 -18.31 -15.06
N ASN A 86 11.75 -18.06 -15.26
CA ASN A 86 12.29 -16.71 -15.35
C ASN A 86 11.79 -15.95 -16.59
N SER A 87 11.54 -16.64 -17.70
CA SER A 87 10.96 -16.03 -18.90
C SER A 87 9.51 -15.57 -18.63
N CYS A 88 8.70 -16.39 -17.97
CA CYS A 88 7.35 -16.02 -17.53
C CYS A 88 7.37 -14.82 -16.56
N MET A 89 8.27 -14.85 -15.56
CA MET A 89 8.35 -13.74 -14.60
C MET A 89 8.72 -12.41 -15.29
N LYS A 90 9.59 -12.45 -16.31
CA LYS A 90 9.99 -11.27 -17.08
C LYS A 90 8.88 -10.75 -17.98
N SER A 91 8.07 -11.62 -18.59
CA SER A 91 6.96 -11.17 -19.45
C SER A 91 5.87 -10.44 -18.65
N HIS A 92 5.63 -10.85 -17.41
CA HIS A 92 4.65 -10.21 -16.52
C HIS A 92 5.22 -9.06 -15.68
N ALA A 93 6.53 -8.81 -15.73
CA ALA A 93 7.17 -7.70 -15.04
C ALA A 93 6.96 -6.36 -15.79
N THR A 94 5.70 -5.95 -15.94
CA THR A 94 5.34 -4.70 -16.62
C THR A 94 5.20 -3.53 -15.64
N PRO A 95 5.46 -2.28 -16.07
CA PRO A 95 5.22 -1.10 -15.26
C PRO A 95 3.76 -0.99 -14.77
N ALA A 96 2.80 -1.38 -15.61
CA ALA A 96 1.37 -1.38 -15.25
C ALA A 96 1.07 -2.30 -14.06
N GLU A 97 1.71 -3.47 -13.98
CA GLU A 97 1.58 -4.37 -12.83
C GLU A 97 2.21 -3.78 -11.56
N GLN A 98 3.29 -3.02 -11.71
CA GLN A 98 3.93 -2.31 -10.60
C GLN A 98 3.05 -1.18 -10.07
N ASP A 99 2.37 -0.43 -10.95
CA ASP A 99 1.43 0.62 -10.56
C ASP A 99 0.18 0.04 -9.89
N ALA A 100 -0.36 -1.06 -10.44
CA ALA A 100 -1.40 -1.80 -9.76
C ALA A 100 -0.93 -2.31 -8.38
N ALA A 101 0.34 -2.74 -8.23
CA ALA A 101 0.88 -3.16 -6.93
C ALA A 101 0.97 -2.01 -5.93
N ARG A 102 1.26 -0.79 -6.40
CA ARG A 102 1.16 0.43 -5.59
C ARG A 102 -0.27 0.68 -5.16
N GLU A 103 -1.25 0.57 -6.08
CA GLU A 103 -2.69 0.73 -5.79
C GLU A 103 -3.14 -0.19 -4.64
N ASP A 104 -2.86 -1.49 -4.74
CA ASP A 104 -3.25 -2.45 -3.70
C ASP A 104 -2.54 -2.19 -2.38
N TRP A 105 -1.27 -1.77 -2.41
CA TRP A 105 -0.56 -1.42 -1.17
C TRP A 105 -1.21 -0.23 -0.46
N PHE A 106 -1.60 0.81 -1.21
CA PHE A 106 -2.35 1.95 -0.68
C PHE A 106 -3.74 1.52 -0.19
N ALA A 107 -4.44 0.66 -0.92
CA ALA A 107 -5.75 0.13 -0.53
C ALA A 107 -5.66 -0.68 0.78
N GLN A 108 -4.71 -1.62 0.89
CA GLN A 108 -4.48 -2.40 2.11
C GLN A 108 -4.10 -1.50 3.30
N ARG A 109 -3.37 -0.41 3.06
CA ARG A 109 -3.06 0.56 4.12
C ARG A 109 -4.32 1.30 4.58
N ALA A 110 -5.14 1.77 3.65
CA ALA A 110 -6.41 2.41 3.95
C ALA A 110 -7.36 1.45 4.70
N GLN A 111 -7.42 0.18 4.28
CA GLN A 111 -8.15 -0.87 4.98
C GLN A 111 -7.65 -1.06 6.41
N ARG A 112 -6.32 -1.15 6.63
CA ARG A 112 -5.73 -1.24 7.97
C ARG A 112 -6.08 -0.03 8.85
N ALA A 113 -6.14 1.18 8.27
CA ALA A 113 -6.55 2.38 8.98
C ALA A 113 -8.04 2.30 9.40
N ARG A 114 -8.94 1.95 8.46
CA ARG A 114 -10.38 1.73 8.73
C ARG A 114 -10.60 0.65 9.79
N GLU A 115 -9.81 -0.42 9.76
CA GLU A 115 -9.89 -1.49 10.74
C GLU A 115 -9.46 -1.02 12.14
N ARG A 116 -8.41 -0.20 12.24
CA ARG A 116 -7.98 0.41 13.51
C ARG A 116 -9.04 1.35 14.07
N GLU A 117 -9.67 2.17 13.23
CA GLU A 117 -10.78 3.03 13.64
C GLU A 117 -11.96 2.20 14.19
N ARG A 118 -12.35 1.15 13.46
CA ARG A 118 -13.41 0.23 13.89
C ARG A 118 -13.08 -0.47 15.22
N LYS A 119 -11.84 -0.97 15.36
CA LYS A 119 -11.36 -1.58 16.61
C LYS A 119 -11.30 -0.56 17.75
N GLY A 120 -10.89 0.68 17.46
CA GLY A 120 -10.88 1.78 18.41
C GLY A 120 -12.27 2.13 18.92
N ARG A 121 -13.26 2.25 18.02
CA ARG A 121 -14.67 2.47 18.39
C ARG A 121 -15.21 1.38 19.30
N ARG A 122 -14.98 0.12 18.95
CA ARG A 122 -15.40 -1.03 19.78
C ARG A 122 -14.74 -1.01 21.16
N LYS A 123 -13.48 -0.58 21.25
CA LYS A 123 -12.79 -0.44 22.54
C LYS A 123 -13.34 0.71 23.37
N ALA A 124 -13.68 1.84 22.75
CA ALA A 124 -14.32 2.97 23.43
C ALA A 124 -15.71 2.59 23.96
N GLU A 125 -16.50 1.84 23.18
CA GLU A 125 -17.79 1.29 23.61
C GLU A 125 -17.61 0.31 24.78
N GLN A 126 -16.59 -0.58 24.71
CA GLN A 126 -16.25 -1.49 25.81
C GLN A 126 -15.77 -0.75 27.07
N GLU A 127 -14.94 0.27 26.94
CA GLU A 127 -14.46 1.10 28.06
C GLU A 127 -15.62 1.84 28.73
N ALA A 128 -16.55 2.39 27.95
CA ALA A 128 -17.76 3.03 28.47
C ALA A 128 -18.62 2.04 29.27
N PHE A 129 -18.88 0.85 28.72
CA PHE A 129 -19.63 -0.21 29.40
C PHE A 129 -18.93 -0.69 30.67
N LEU A 130 -17.61 -0.93 30.63
CA LEU A 130 -16.83 -1.32 31.80
C LEU A 130 -16.86 -0.26 32.90
N ARG A 131 -16.83 1.02 32.53
CA ARG A 131 -16.83 2.15 33.46
C ARG A 131 -18.19 2.31 34.15
N GLU A 132 -19.28 2.17 33.39
CA GLU A 132 -20.65 2.11 33.92
C GLU A 132 -20.83 0.91 34.87
N TRP A 133 -20.37 -0.27 34.44
CA TRP A 133 -20.44 -1.50 35.23
C TRP A 133 -19.70 -1.42 36.57
N TRP A 134 -18.55 -0.75 36.60
CA TRP A 134 -17.77 -0.54 37.81
C TRP A 134 -18.19 0.69 38.65
N GLY A 135 -19.22 1.43 38.22
CA GLY A 135 -19.72 2.60 38.94
C GLY A 135 -18.71 3.76 39.04
N LEU A 136 -17.74 3.83 38.11
CA LEU A 136 -16.82 4.96 38.05
C LEU A 136 -17.54 6.21 37.49
N PRO A 137 -17.18 7.45 37.91
CA PRO A 137 -17.78 8.68 37.39
C PRO A 137 -17.70 8.74 35.86
N GLU A 138 -18.59 9.43 35.15
CA GLU A 138 -18.47 9.54 33.70
C GLU A 138 -17.11 10.19 33.32
N LYS A 139 -16.45 9.71 32.25
CA LYS A 139 -15.18 10.32 31.81
C LYS A 139 -15.44 11.77 31.40
N ASP A 140 -14.56 12.69 31.79
CA ASP A 140 -14.69 14.12 31.47
C ASP A 140 -14.99 14.30 29.98
N ARG A 141 -16.07 15.03 29.67
CA ARG A 141 -16.58 15.19 28.29
C ARG A 141 -15.51 15.73 27.35
N ASP A 142 -14.61 16.57 27.86
CA ASP A 142 -13.47 17.13 27.12
C ASP A 142 -12.38 16.10 26.83
N GLU A 143 -12.10 15.20 27.76
CA GLU A 143 -11.15 14.10 27.57
C GLU A 143 -11.68 13.07 26.57
N ALA A 144 -12.96 12.71 26.68
CA ALA A 144 -13.64 11.84 25.73
C ALA A 144 -13.68 12.45 24.32
N ARG A 145 -13.93 13.77 24.20
CA ARG A 145 -13.87 14.49 22.91
C ARG A 145 -12.46 14.45 22.32
N ARG A 146 -11.42 14.72 23.13
CA ARG A 146 -10.02 14.67 22.68
C ARG A 146 -9.58 13.27 22.26
N GLU A 147 -10.03 12.23 22.94
CA GLU A 147 -9.73 10.84 22.57
C GLU A 147 -10.45 10.40 21.30
N MET A 148 -11.72 10.76 21.14
CA MET A 148 -12.47 10.49 19.91
C MET A 148 -11.87 11.25 18.73
N GLU A 149 -11.40 12.48 18.94
CA GLU A 149 -10.68 13.25 17.93
C GLU A 149 -9.32 12.62 17.59
N LYS A 150 -8.57 12.11 18.57
CA LYS A 150 -7.33 11.35 18.33
C LYS A 150 -7.57 10.06 17.56
N LEU A 151 -8.68 9.36 17.83
CA LEU A 151 -9.08 8.16 17.09
C LEU A 151 -9.46 8.48 15.64
N LYS A 152 -10.18 9.60 15.43
CA LYS A 152 -10.58 10.09 14.09
C LYS A 152 -9.43 10.71 13.32
N ARG A 153 -8.43 11.27 14.01
CA ARG A 153 -7.17 11.75 13.44
C ARG A 153 -6.32 10.54 13.06
N GLY A 154 -6.80 9.80 12.05
CA GLY A 154 -6.14 8.64 11.49
C GLY A 154 -4.72 8.96 11.01
N GLU A 155 -4.00 7.92 10.56
CA GLU A 155 -2.66 8.08 9.99
C GLU A 155 -2.68 9.14 8.87
N ARG A 156 -1.90 10.21 9.06
CA ARG A 156 -1.74 11.26 8.05
C ARG A 156 -1.00 10.67 6.85
N MET A 157 -1.67 10.61 5.70
CA MET A 157 -1.09 10.10 4.45
C MET A 157 -0.07 11.11 3.91
N GLY A 158 1.18 10.68 3.76
CA GLY A 158 2.30 11.50 3.28
C GLY A 158 3.14 12.08 4.42
N GLY A 159 4.45 11.79 4.38
CA GLY A 159 5.43 12.43 5.27
C GLY A 159 5.36 13.94 5.11
N PHE A 160 5.39 14.67 6.23
CA PHE A 160 5.43 16.13 6.20
C PHE A 160 6.65 16.58 5.40
N LEU A 161 6.46 17.48 4.43
CA LEU A 161 7.56 18.29 3.90
C LEU A 161 8.17 19.01 5.09
N GLY A 162 9.37 18.61 5.53
CA GLY A 162 10.04 19.24 6.67
C GLY A 162 10.01 20.77 6.57
N PRO A 163 10.06 21.53 7.67
CA PRO A 163 9.93 22.99 7.66
C PRO A 163 10.82 23.68 6.62
N ASN A 164 11.99 23.10 6.35
CA ASN A 164 12.93 23.56 5.34
C ASN A 164 12.39 23.43 3.89
N ARG A 165 11.67 22.34 3.57
CA ARG A 165 11.07 22.10 2.25
C ARG A 165 9.82 22.95 1.99
N ARG A 166 9.05 23.28 3.03
CA ARG A 166 7.98 24.30 2.94
C ARG A 166 8.55 25.66 2.54
N ARG A 167 9.64 26.07 3.19
CA ARG A 167 10.33 27.35 2.94
C ARG A 167 10.91 27.44 1.52
N ILE A 168 11.38 26.32 0.95
CA ILE A 168 11.88 26.25 -0.44
C ILE A 168 10.72 26.36 -1.45
N ILE A 169 9.59 25.69 -1.21
CA ILE A 169 8.42 25.77 -2.10
C ILE A 169 7.81 27.17 -2.04
N GLU A 170 7.65 27.76 -0.86
CA GLU A 170 7.17 29.14 -0.69
C GLU A 170 8.10 30.15 -1.39
N ARG A 171 9.42 29.96 -1.32
CA ARG A 171 10.39 30.77 -2.08
C ARG A 171 10.35 30.54 -3.59
N GLY A 172 10.08 29.32 -4.04
CA GLY A 172 9.99 29.00 -5.48
C GLY A 172 8.70 29.49 -6.13
N VAL A 173 7.59 29.48 -5.39
CA VAL A 173 6.29 30.02 -5.84
C VAL A 173 6.33 31.55 -5.88
N ALA A 174 7.04 32.21 -4.95
CA ALA A 174 7.26 33.67 -5.00
C ALA A 174 8.12 34.15 -6.20
N VAL A 175 8.65 33.24 -7.02
CA VAL A 175 9.45 33.55 -8.23
C VAL A 175 8.66 33.27 -9.52
N LEU A 176 7.46 32.71 -9.43
CA LEU A 176 6.63 32.35 -10.58
C LEU A 176 5.27 33.04 -10.52
N ASP A 177 5.24 34.36 -10.38
CA ASP A 177 4.10 35.18 -10.76
C ASP A 177 4.60 36.54 -11.30
N ASP A 178 4.06 36.90 -12.45
CA ASP A 178 4.16 38.14 -13.24
C ASP A 178 5.53 38.60 -13.79
N GLU A 179 5.56 38.71 -15.13
CA GLU A 179 6.58 39.34 -15.99
C GLU A 179 7.81 38.49 -16.38
N GLY A 180 7.73 37.94 -17.59
CA GLY A 180 8.84 37.26 -18.24
C GLY A 180 9.97 38.20 -18.59
N GLU A 181 11.01 38.25 -17.75
CA GLU A 181 12.37 38.60 -18.18
C GLU A 181 13.42 37.74 -17.45
N ARG A 182 14.27 37.09 -18.25
CA ARG A 182 15.43 36.32 -17.79
C ARG A 182 16.53 37.31 -17.38
N MET A 183 16.58 37.71 -16.12
CA MET A 183 17.73 38.41 -15.57
C MET A 183 18.80 37.41 -15.09
N ILE A 184 19.79 37.17 -15.95
CA ILE A 184 21.08 36.61 -15.55
C ILE A 184 21.83 37.70 -14.77
N GLY A 185 21.60 37.75 -13.46
CA GLY A 185 22.31 38.61 -12.52
C GLY A 185 23.71 38.09 -12.27
N LYS A 186 24.64 38.48 -13.15
CA LYS A 186 26.08 38.47 -12.93
C LYS A 186 26.39 39.24 -11.63
N LYS A 187 27.05 38.60 -10.67
CA LYS A 187 27.70 39.30 -9.57
C LYS A 187 29.17 38.91 -9.56
N ASP A 188 29.92 39.77 -10.25
CA ASP A 188 31.37 39.79 -10.30
C ASP A 188 31.94 40.02 -8.89
N GLY A 189 32.99 39.24 -8.56
CA GLY A 189 34.31 39.74 -8.17
C GLY A 189 34.52 40.56 -6.89
N GLU A 190 35.42 40.02 -6.03
CA GLU A 190 36.46 40.71 -5.24
C GLU A 190 36.01 41.56 -4.01
N ASP A 191 36.69 41.58 -2.85
CA ASP A 191 38.10 41.30 -2.61
C ASP A 191 38.44 41.02 -1.11
N SER A 192 39.50 40.23 -0.92
CA SER A 192 40.57 40.32 0.10
C SER A 192 40.30 40.28 1.62
N GLY A 193 41.09 39.45 2.33
CA GLY A 193 41.17 39.46 3.80
C GLY A 193 42.04 38.38 4.44
N THR A 194 43.26 38.18 3.93
CA THR A 194 44.36 37.37 4.47
C THR A 194 44.58 37.50 5.99
N ALA A 195 44.73 36.39 6.72
CA ALA A 195 45.76 36.22 7.75
C ALA A 195 45.93 34.75 8.17
N ARG A 196 47.11 34.22 7.89
CA ARG A 196 47.65 32.98 8.47
C ARG A 196 47.97 33.21 9.96
N ARG A 197 47.74 32.21 10.80
CA ARG A 197 48.80 31.52 11.55
C ARG A 197 48.33 30.15 12.01
#